data_AF-A0A075AC76-F1
#
_entry.id   AF-A0A075AC76-F1
#
_cell.length_a   1.000
_cell.length_b   1.000
_cell.length_c   1.000
_cell.angle_alpha   90.00
_cell.angle_beta   90.00
_cell.angle_gamma   90.00
#
_symmetry.space_group_name_H-M   'P 1'
#
loop_
_entity.id
_entity.type
_entity.pdbx_description
1 polymer ?
#
loop_
_entity_poly.entity_id
_entity_poly.type
_entity_poly.pdbx_seq_one_letter_code
_entity_poly.pdbx_strand_id
1 'polypeptide(L)'
;MRTLALASIVPRAENIKSSATPFFHLCLSGERQPLTDKYQSDPESWAKASILCINPNLEKGILSGVTLLGSLPRIYMVSLDIPLPTYEELETPEIKLTAVPLLAAGIHLGKFCDEQCKEFMLCRYETHDPRACLKEGKLVTSCAQDFFRRVKKHCSEEFTSYFTCLHKYGGPSYSLERCRSVQYPFDACLKEHLNLDRPEPGYFNRVRLHKTDRPKPEPMLAPMPEQLPDLPNFADLPEPKRMKERRKINDWFL
;
A
#
# COMPACT_ATOMS: atom_id res chain seq x y z
N MET A 1 -9.91 -27.58 -6.41
CA MET A 1 -8.44 -27.44 -6.43
C MET A 1 -8.10 -26.42 -7.50
N ARG A 2 -7.43 -25.32 -7.16
CA ARG A 2 -7.11 -24.27 -8.14
C ARG A 2 -5.63 -23.89 -7.98
N THR A 3 -4.84 -24.34 -8.94
CA THR A 3 -3.41 -24.13 -9.12
C THR A 3 -3.19 -23.06 -10.17
N LEU A 4 -2.34 -22.08 -9.89
CA LEU A 4 -1.73 -21.23 -10.91
C LEU A 4 -0.22 -21.30 -10.75
N ALA A 5 0.44 -21.83 -11.78
CA ALA A 5 1.88 -21.83 -11.94
C ALA A 5 2.24 -20.70 -12.91
N LEU A 6 3.20 -19.84 -12.55
CA LEU A 6 3.83 -18.91 -13.48
C LEU A 6 5.33 -18.78 -13.15
N ALA A 7 6.09 -18.72 -14.23
CA ALA A 7 7.48 -19.10 -14.35
C ALA A 7 8.50 -18.15 -13.70
N SER A 8 9.65 -18.73 -13.39
CA SER A 8 10.88 -18.16 -12.84
C SER A 8 11.69 -17.36 -13.87
N ILE A 9 12.03 -16.11 -13.56
CA ILE A 9 13.18 -15.39 -14.14
C ILE A 9 13.83 -14.53 -13.03
N VAL A 10 15.13 -14.74 -12.81
CA VAL A 10 16.05 -13.95 -11.97
C VAL A 10 16.76 -12.92 -12.88
N PRO A 11 16.97 -11.68 -12.43
CA PRO A 11 18.35 -11.19 -12.33
C PRO A 11 18.64 -10.40 -11.03
N ARG A 12 19.92 -10.08 -10.88
CA ARG A 12 20.73 -9.71 -9.71
C ARG A 12 21.13 -8.21 -9.74
N ALA A 13 21.58 -7.68 -8.58
CA ALA A 13 22.28 -6.38 -8.32
C ALA A 13 21.38 -5.11 -8.28
N GLU A 14 21.62 -4.01 -7.53
CA GLU A 14 22.59 -3.55 -6.52
C GLU A 14 22.02 -2.27 -5.82
N ASN A 15 22.25 -2.15 -4.51
CA ASN A 15 22.44 -0.94 -3.66
C ASN A 15 21.78 0.43 -3.99
N ILE A 16 20.81 0.91 -3.17
CA ILE A 16 20.51 2.36 -2.96
C ILE A 16 20.11 2.64 -1.49
N LYS A 17 20.58 3.79 -0.99
CA LYS A 17 20.56 4.33 0.38
C LYS A 17 19.24 5.04 0.76
N SER A 18 18.88 4.94 2.06
CA SER A 18 18.21 5.97 2.91
C SER A 18 16.76 6.36 2.54
N SER A 19 15.80 6.64 3.42
CA SER A 19 15.67 6.85 4.86
C SER A 19 14.17 6.82 5.19
N ALA A 20 13.82 6.39 6.40
CA ALA A 20 12.49 6.45 7.01
C ALA A 20 11.43 5.45 6.49
N THR A 21 11.31 4.29 7.16
CA THR A 21 10.05 3.56 7.47
C THR A 21 10.36 2.15 7.99
N PRO A 22 10.47 1.88 9.32
CA PRO A 22 10.78 0.53 9.79
C PRO A 22 9.65 -0.19 10.55
N PHE A 23 8.39 0.24 10.40
CA PHE A 23 7.25 -0.45 11.06
C PHE A 23 6.27 -1.10 10.08
N PHE A 24 6.04 -0.47 8.92
CA PHE A 24 5.16 -1.04 7.88
C PHE A 24 5.86 -2.09 7.00
N HIS A 25 7.19 -2.08 6.92
CA HIS A 25 7.95 -2.92 5.98
C HIS A 25 8.02 -4.41 6.36
N LEU A 26 7.70 -4.79 7.60
CA LEU A 26 7.78 -6.19 8.04
C LEU A 26 6.53 -7.02 7.66
N CYS A 27 5.40 -6.38 7.36
CA CYS A 27 4.18 -7.02 6.85
C CYS A 27 3.97 -6.85 5.33
N LEU A 28 4.75 -5.98 4.68
CA LEU A 28 4.55 -5.53 3.29
C LEU A 28 5.53 -6.14 2.27
N SER A 29 6.03 -7.37 2.47
CA SER A 29 6.63 -8.12 1.35
C SER A 29 5.53 -8.67 0.44
N GLY A 30 4.85 -7.76 -0.27
CA GLY A 30 3.67 -8.07 -1.08
C GLY A 30 3.24 -6.94 -2.02
N GLU A 31 4.13 -6.03 -2.42
CA GLU A 31 3.88 -5.10 -3.55
C GLU A 31 5.14 -5.03 -4.42
N ARG A 32 5.19 -5.82 -5.50
CA ARG A 32 6.01 -5.49 -6.66
C ARG A 32 5.11 -4.68 -7.60
N GLN A 33 5.37 -3.39 -7.73
CA GLN A 33 4.90 -2.60 -8.86
C GLN A 33 6.07 -2.31 -9.81
N PRO A 34 5.80 -2.24 -11.13
CA PRO A 34 6.82 -2.27 -12.17
C PRO A 34 7.59 -0.95 -12.28
N LEU A 35 8.90 -1.07 -12.53
CA LEU A 35 9.73 0.04 -13.01
C LEU A 35 9.29 0.46 -14.41
N THR A 36 9.04 1.76 -14.59
CA THR A 36 9.20 2.41 -15.88
C THR A 36 10.32 3.44 -15.75
N ASP A 37 11.41 3.18 -16.48
CA ASP A 37 12.54 4.10 -16.66
C ASP A 37 12.11 5.41 -17.30
N LYS A 38 12.67 6.52 -16.77
CA LYS A 38 13.20 7.70 -17.48
C LYS A 38 13.12 8.91 -16.55
N TYR A 39 14.23 9.31 -15.94
CA TYR A 39 14.88 10.58 -16.27
C TYR A 39 16.17 10.73 -15.45
N GLN A 40 17.25 11.03 -16.17
CA GLN A 40 18.55 11.35 -15.61
C GLN A 40 18.56 12.79 -15.07
N SER A 41 19.36 12.96 -14.03
CA SER A 41 19.73 14.18 -13.30
C SER A 41 19.89 15.47 -14.13
N ASP A 42 19.36 16.58 -13.60
CA ASP A 42 19.95 17.92 -13.71
C ASP A 42 19.81 18.69 -12.36
N PRO A 43 20.83 19.41 -11.87
CA PRO A 43 20.86 20.03 -10.55
C PRO A 43 20.64 21.55 -10.60
N GLU A 44 19.39 22.01 -10.53
CA GLU A 44 19.12 23.45 -10.29
C GLU A 44 17.69 23.66 -9.74
N SER A 45 17.55 23.78 -8.42
CA SER A 45 16.46 24.53 -7.74
C SER A 45 16.48 24.39 -6.21
N TRP A 46 17.65 24.44 -5.58
CA TRP A 46 17.77 24.58 -4.12
C TRP A 46 17.66 26.04 -3.65
N ALA A 47 16.70 26.81 -4.18
CA ALA A 47 16.62 28.25 -3.90
C ALA A 47 15.20 28.82 -3.74
N LYS A 48 14.14 28.01 -3.66
CA LYS A 48 12.76 28.53 -3.54
C LYS A 48 11.93 28.00 -2.36
N ALA A 49 12.56 27.40 -1.36
CA ALA A 49 11.87 27.00 -0.13
C ALA A 49 12.56 27.57 1.12
N SER A 50 12.85 28.87 1.07
CA SER A 50 12.93 29.72 2.25
C SER A 50 12.07 30.92 1.94
N ILE A 51 11.14 31.25 2.85
CA ILE A 51 10.35 32.49 3.00
C ILE A 51 8.85 32.17 3.26
N LEU A 52 8.50 32.41 4.53
CA LEU A 52 7.22 32.84 5.10
C LEU A 52 6.20 31.79 5.58
N CYS A 53 6.32 31.46 6.87
CA CYS A 53 5.21 31.66 7.80
C CYS A 53 5.06 33.18 8.10
N ILE A 54 3.84 33.73 8.06
CA ILE A 54 3.23 34.68 9.03
C ILE A 54 1.92 35.28 8.46
N ASN A 55 0.85 35.04 9.23
CA ASN A 55 -0.43 35.77 9.41
C ASN A 55 -1.66 35.65 8.47
N PRO A 56 -2.87 35.80 9.07
CA PRO A 56 -4.17 35.39 8.55
C PRO A 56 -5.01 36.56 7.99
N ASN A 57 -6.11 36.20 7.31
CA ASN A 57 -7.07 37.04 6.57
C ASN A 57 -6.61 37.56 5.19
N LEU A 58 -7.07 36.89 4.13
CA LEU A 58 -7.50 37.59 2.92
C LEU A 58 -8.60 36.80 2.20
N GLU A 59 -9.74 37.47 2.03
CA GLU A 59 -10.95 37.02 1.34
C GLU A 59 -10.74 36.76 -0.16
N LYS A 60 -11.57 35.86 -0.70
CA LYS A 60 -12.19 35.85 -2.04
C LYS A 60 -11.27 36.19 -3.23
N GLY A 61 -10.87 35.15 -3.96
CA GLY A 61 -10.29 35.30 -5.29
C GLY A 61 -10.43 34.02 -6.10
N ILE A 62 -11.43 34.00 -6.98
CA ILE A 62 -11.56 33.05 -8.08
C ILE A 62 -10.32 33.23 -8.96
N LEU A 63 -9.47 32.20 -9.07
CA LEU A 63 -8.43 32.14 -10.08
C LEU A 63 -8.68 30.94 -10.99
N SER A 64 -9.32 31.27 -12.12
CA SER A 64 -9.27 30.52 -13.36
C SER A 64 -7.81 30.34 -13.78
N GLY A 65 -7.37 29.09 -13.89
CA GLY A 65 -6.06 28.73 -14.40
C GLY A 65 -6.08 27.28 -14.89
N VAL A 66 -6.56 27.10 -16.12
CA VAL A 66 -6.48 25.82 -16.85
C VAL A 66 -5.03 25.57 -17.22
N THR A 67 -4.43 24.54 -16.61
CA THR A 67 -3.33 23.75 -17.17
C THR A 67 -3.14 22.51 -16.31
N LEU A 68 -3.65 21.36 -16.76
CA LEU A 68 -3.42 20.06 -16.13
C LEU A 68 -3.10 19.01 -17.21
N LEU A 69 -1.83 18.99 -17.64
CA LEU A 69 -1.18 17.76 -18.07
C LEU A 69 -0.23 17.38 -16.94
N GLY A 70 -0.49 16.26 -16.27
CA GLY A 70 0.33 15.76 -15.18
C GLY A 70 -0.54 15.20 -14.06
N SER A 71 -0.55 13.88 -13.96
CA SER A 71 -1.11 13.05 -12.87
C SER A 71 -1.64 13.84 -11.67
N LEU A 72 -2.96 13.96 -11.58
CA LEU A 72 -3.63 14.49 -10.41
C LEU A 72 -3.18 13.69 -9.17
N PRO A 73 -2.64 14.33 -8.12
CA PRO A 73 -2.62 13.69 -6.81
C PRO A 73 -4.07 13.32 -6.50
N ARG A 74 -4.33 12.07 -6.11
CA ARG A 74 -5.65 11.64 -5.67
C ARG A 74 -5.94 12.32 -4.33
N ILE A 75 -6.34 13.59 -4.41
CA ILE A 75 -6.90 14.34 -3.30
C ILE A 75 -8.22 13.63 -2.99
N TYR A 76 -8.26 12.87 -1.91
CA TYR A 76 -9.51 12.37 -1.35
C TYR A 76 -10.27 13.58 -0.78
N MET A 77 -10.98 14.32 -1.64
CA MET A 77 -12.12 15.09 -1.18
C MET A 77 -13.13 14.06 -0.67
N VAL A 78 -13.25 13.94 0.65
CA VAL A 78 -14.32 13.16 1.27
C VAL A 78 -15.62 13.92 0.99
N SER A 79 -16.29 13.56 -0.10
CA SER A 79 -17.68 13.97 -0.32
C SER A 79 -18.54 13.43 0.82
N LEU A 80 -19.59 14.15 1.20
CA LEU A 80 -20.46 13.82 2.34
C LEU A 80 -21.16 12.45 2.22
N ASP A 81 -21.13 11.80 1.07
CA ASP A 81 -21.97 10.63 0.75
C ASP A 81 -21.31 9.26 1.03
N ILE A 82 -20.12 9.21 1.62
CA ILE A 82 -19.41 7.94 1.85
C ILE A 82 -19.66 7.42 3.28
N PRO A 83 -20.39 6.31 3.50
CA PRO A 83 -20.79 5.85 4.83
C PRO A 83 -19.57 5.43 5.67
N LEU A 84 -19.20 6.27 6.63
CA LEU A 84 -18.09 6.02 7.55
C LEU A 84 -18.54 5.11 8.71
N PRO A 85 -17.68 4.19 9.16
CA PRO A 85 -17.95 3.39 10.34
C PRO A 85 -18.05 4.28 11.59
N THR A 86 -18.80 3.80 12.59
CA THR A 86 -18.99 4.51 13.86
C THR A 86 -17.71 4.48 14.70
N TYR A 87 -17.50 5.46 15.59
CA TYR A 87 -16.29 5.53 16.42
C TYR A 87 -16.06 4.26 17.26
N GLU A 88 -17.13 3.66 17.79
CA GLU A 88 -17.09 2.42 18.57
C GLU A 88 -16.49 1.24 17.77
N GLU A 89 -16.71 1.21 16.46
CA GLU A 89 -16.13 0.19 15.58
C GLU A 89 -14.65 0.41 15.31
N LEU A 90 -14.12 1.64 15.45
CA LEU A 90 -12.69 1.91 15.29
C LEU A 90 -11.91 1.67 16.58
N GLU A 91 -12.58 1.73 17.73
CA GLU A 91 -11.92 1.54 19.01
C GLU A 91 -11.35 0.11 19.13
N THR A 92 -10.02 0.06 19.26
CA THR A 92 -9.24 -1.14 19.55
C THR A 92 -8.11 -0.76 20.50
N PRO A 93 -7.71 -1.66 21.42
CA PRO A 93 -6.57 -1.38 22.28
C PRO A 93 -5.31 -1.27 21.41
N GLU A 94 -4.56 -0.18 21.57
CA GLU A 94 -3.33 0.06 20.81
C GLU A 94 -2.12 -0.66 21.41
N ILE A 95 -1.14 -0.97 20.56
CA ILE A 95 0.16 -1.51 20.99
C ILE A 95 1.06 -0.33 21.37
N LYS A 96 1.12 -0.03 22.68
CA LYS A 96 1.92 1.08 23.23
C LYS A 96 3.40 0.70 23.35
N LEU A 97 4.08 0.50 22.21
CA LEU A 97 5.51 0.21 22.14
C LEU A 97 6.23 1.22 21.23
N THR A 98 7.50 1.48 21.52
CA THR A 98 8.35 2.26 20.62
C THR A 98 8.73 1.44 19.38
N ALA A 99 9.30 2.11 18.36
CA ALA A 99 9.66 1.44 17.11
C ALA A 99 10.72 0.34 17.29
N VAL A 100 11.67 0.51 18.20
CA VAL A 100 12.82 -0.41 18.35
C VAL A 100 12.41 -1.78 18.92
N PRO A 101 11.66 -1.89 20.03
CA PRO A 101 11.14 -3.16 20.51
C PRO A 101 10.29 -3.89 19.46
N LEU A 102 9.51 -3.15 18.67
CA LEU A 102 8.68 -3.79 17.65
C LEU A 102 9.50 -4.30 16.47
N LEU A 103 10.53 -3.57 16.05
CA LEU A 103 11.48 -4.03 15.05
C LEU A 103 12.25 -5.27 15.54
N ALA A 104 12.68 -5.26 16.82
CA ALA A 104 13.37 -6.37 17.46
C ALA A 104 12.54 -7.66 17.42
N ALA A 105 11.25 -7.56 17.77
CA ALA A 105 10.32 -8.70 17.75
C ALA A 105 9.77 -9.03 16.37
N GLY A 106 9.92 -8.16 15.36
CA GLY A 106 9.14 -8.18 14.12
C GLY A 106 9.19 -9.49 13.34
N ILE A 107 10.35 -10.16 13.32
CA ILE A 107 10.52 -11.47 12.65
C ILE A 107 9.67 -12.55 13.32
N HIS A 108 9.69 -12.60 14.65
CA HIS A 108 8.93 -13.59 15.43
C HIS A 108 7.45 -13.26 15.48
N LEU A 109 7.11 -11.97 15.60
CA LEU A 109 5.74 -11.48 15.53
C LEU A 109 5.09 -11.85 14.19
N GLY A 110 5.82 -11.66 13.09
CA GLY A 110 5.34 -12.02 11.75
C GLY A 110 5.13 -13.53 11.58
N LYS A 111 5.90 -14.39 12.27
CA LYS A 111 5.69 -15.84 12.25
C LYS A 111 4.53 -16.25 13.15
N PHE A 112 4.37 -15.62 14.32
CA PHE A 112 3.31 -15.92 15.27
C PHE A 112 1.92 -15.50 14.76
N CYS A 113 1.81 -14.30 14.19
CA CYS A 113 0.56 -13.75 13.67
C CYS A 113 0.37 -13.96 12.16
N ASP A 114 1.07 -14.92 11.57
CA ASP A 114 1.13 -15.09 10.11
C ASP A 114 -0.24 -15.34 9.48
N GLU A 115 -1.11 -16.10 10.14
CA GLU A 115 -2.47 -16.39 9.66
C GLU A 115 -3.34 -15.13 9.60
N GLN A 116 -3.39 -14.39 10.71
CA GLN A 116 -4.21 -13.18 10.84
C GLN A 116 -3.72 -12.06 9.91
N CYS A 117 -2.40 -11.91 9.79
CA CYS A 117 -1.81 -10.92 8.89
C CYS A 117 -2.12 -11.23 7.42
N LYS A 118 -2.10 -12.50 7.01
CA LYS A 118 -2.47 -12.89 5.64
C LYS A 118 -3.92 -12.58 5.33
N GLU A 119 -4.84 -12.88 6.26
CA GLU A 119 -6.26 -12.60 6.05
C GLU A 119 -6.50 -11.10 5.84
N PHE A 120 -5.89 -10.27 6.68
CA PHE A 120 -5.97 -8.82 6.55
C PHE A 120 -5.38 -8.32 5.23
N MET A 121 -4.20 -8.83 4.83
CA MET A 121 -3.54 -8.42 3.60
C MET A 121 -4.33 -8.86 2.35
N LEU A 122 -4.90 -10.06 2.36
CA LEU A 122 -5.78 -10.51 1.27
C LEU A 122 -7.05 -9.70 1.21
N CYS A 123 -7.66 -9.35 2.35
CA CYS A 123 -8.84 -8.51 2.38
C CYS A 123 -8.57 -7.17 1.73
N ARG A 124 -7.50 -6.50 2.16
CA ARG A 124 -7.08 -5.21 1.61
C ARG A 124 -6.77 -5.28 0.11
N TYR A 125 -6.17 -6.38 -0.35
CA TYR A 125 -5.81 -6.57 -1.75
C TYR A 125 -7.03 -6.84 -2.64
N GLU A 126 -8.07 -7.50 -2.13
CA GLU A 126 -9.26 -7.84 -2.91
C GLU A 126 -10.33 -6.75 -2.90
N THR A 127 -10.58 -6.12 -1.74
CA THR A 127 -11.64 -5.10 -1.61
C THR A 127 -11.16 -3.72 -2.00
N HIS A 128 -9.86 -3.44 -1.86
CA HIS A 128 -9.26 -2.10 -1.99
C HIS A 128 -9.89 -1.02 -1.08
N ASP A 129 -10.72 -1.41 -0.11
CA ASP A 129 -11.43 -0.53 0.82
C ASP A 129 -11.04 -0.85 2.27
N PRO A 130 -10.47 0.12 3.02
CA PRO A 130 -10.01 -0.14 4.40
C PRO A 130 -11.17 -0.39 5.39
N ARG A 131 -12.39 0.06 5.08
CA ARG A 131 -13.57 -0.05 5.97
C ARG A 131 -14.06 -1.50 6.09
N ALA A 132 -13.99 -2.25 4.99
CA ALA A 132 -14.42 -3.65 4.96
C ALA A 132 -13.53 -4.55 5.81
N CYS A 133 -12.24 -4.23 5.91
CA CYS A 133 -11.21 -5.07 6.54
C CYS A 133 -10.91 -4.71 8.00
N LEU A 134 -11.81 -3.97 8.66
CA LEU A 134 -11.59 -3.53 10.04
C LEU A 134 -11.57 -4.70 11.03
N LYS A 135 -12.41 -5.72 10.81
CA LYS A 135 -12.52 -6.89 11.70
C LYS A 135 -11.21 -7.67 11.75
N GLU A 136 -10.65 -7.95 10.60
CA GLU A 136 -9.36 -8.61 10.40
C GLU A 136 -8.23 -7.76 10.98
N GLY A 137 -8.30 -6.44 10.83
CA GLY A 137 -7.37 -5.51 11.46
C GLY A 137 -7.37 -5.63 12.99
N LYS A 138 -8.54 -5.77 13.63
CA LYS A 138 -8.64 -6.00 15.09
C LYS A 138 -8.04 -7.35 15.51
N LEU A 139 -8.15 -8.36 14.66
CA LEU A 139 -7.57 -9.68 14.91
C LEU A 139 -6.03 -9.63 14.86
N VAL A 140 -5.46 -8.87 13.92
CA VAL A 140 -4.01 -8.66 13.85
C VAL A 140 -3.48 -7.93 15.10
N THR A 141 -4.17 -6.86 15.53
CA THR A 141 -3.74 -6.10 16.71
C THR A 141 -3.87 -6.90 18.00
N SER A 142 -4.95 -7.65 18.18
CA SER A 142 -5.13 -8.55 19.34
C SER A 142 -4.09 -9.67 19.37
N CYS A 143 -3.77 -10.30 18.22
CA CYS A 143 -2.70 -11.29 18.13
C CYS A 143 -1.34 -10.71 18.55
N ALA A 144 -1.01 -9.51 18.09
CA ALA A 144 0.24 -8.85 18.45
C ALA A 144 0.31 -8.51 19.94
N GLN A 145 -0.80 -8.09 20.56
CA GLN A 145 -0.86 -7.90 22.01
C GLN A 145 -0.62 -9.19 22.77
N ASP A 146 -1.22 -10.29 22.35
CA ASP A 146 -1.05 -11.59 22.98
C ASP A 146 0.37 -12.11 22.86
N PHE A 147 1.03 -11.87 21.73
CA PHE A 147 2.45 -12.13 21.56
C PHE A 147 3.28 -11.36 22.59
N PHE A 148 3.13 -10.03 22.70
CA PHE A 148 3.89 -9.24 23.65
C PHE A 148 3.57 -9.58 25.12
N ARG A 149 2.33 -9.98 25.43
CA ARG A 149 1.97 -10.52 26.75
C ARG A 149 2.75 -11.80 27.07
N ARG A 150 2.92 -12.70 26.11
CA ARG A 150 3.69 -13.94 26.28
C ARG A 150 5.19 -13.68 26.40
N VAL A 151 5.74 -12.80 25.56
CA VAL A 151 7.16 -12.39 25.63
C VAL A 151 7.46 -11.75 26.97
N LYS A 152 6.59 -10.85 27.47
CA LYS A 152 6.77 -10.21 28.77
C LYS A 152 6.72 -11.19 29.94
N LYS A 153 5.97 -12.29 29.82
CA LYS A 153 5.85 -13.32 30.88
C LYS A 153 7.08 -14.23 30.98
N HIS A 154 7.73 -14.54 29.85
CA HIS A 154 8.77 -15.57 29.79
C HIS A 154 10.17 -15.00 29.51
N CYS A 155 10.28 -14.06 28.56
CA CYS A 155 11.56 -13.62 27.97
C CYS A 155 11.80 -12.11 28.14
N SER A 156 11.35 -11.50 29.24
CA SER A 156 11.43 -10.04 29.43
C SER A 156 12.86 -9.51 29.50
N GLU A 157 13.78 -10.24 30.14
CA GLU A 157 15.17 -9.82 30.34
C GLU A 157 15.94 -9.83 29.03
N GLU A 158 15.91 -10.97 28.31
CA GLU A 158 16.54 -11.12 27.00
C GLU A 158 15.96 -10.17 25.95
N PHE A 159 14.66 -9.92 26.00
CA PHE A 159 14.04 -8.94 25.10
C PHE A 159 14.55 -7.53 25.39
N THR A 160 14.69 -7.17 26.67
CA THR A 160 15.15 -5.84 27.11
C THR A 160 16.60 -5.59 26.74
N SER A 161 17.47 -6.57 26.92
CA SER A 161 18.88 -6.47 26.51
C SER A 161 18.98 -6.30 24.98
N TYR A 162 18.19 -7.04 24.22
CA TYR A 162 18.23 -7.01 22.76
C TYR A 162 17.76 -5.68 22.17
N PHE A 163 16.57 -5.18 22.55
CA PHE A 163 16.11 -3.90 22.00
C PHE A 163 16.94 -2.71 22.49
N THR A 164 17.50 -2.78 23.71
CA THR A 164 18.44 -1.76 24.21
C THR A 164 19.71 -1.71 23.38
N CYS A 165 20.26 -2.87 23.00
CA CYS A 165 21.40 -2.94 22.09
C CYS A 165 21.07 -2.30 20.73
N LEU A 166 19.92 -2.64 20.15
CA LEU A 166 19.48 -2.07 18.87
C LEU A 166 19.29 -0.55 18.94
N HIS A 167 18.75 -0.05 20.04
CA HIS A 167 18.58 1.37 20.26
C HIS A 167 19.93 2.11 20.35
N LYS A 168 20.91 1.52 21.04
CA LYS A 168 22.22 2.14 21.27
C LYS A 168 23.17 2.05 20.07
N TYR A 169 23.17 0.92 19.35
CA TYR A 169 24.18 0.60 18.33
C TYR A 169 23.61 0.45 16.91
N GLY A 170 22.29 0.44 16.74
CA GLY A 170 21.65 0.21 15.44
C GLY A 170 21.83 1.37 14.44
N GLY A 171 22.05 2.60 14.93
CA GLY A 171 22.14 3.80 14.10
C GLY A 171 20.81 4.12 13.38
N PRO A 172 20.83 5.03 12.39
CA PRO A 172 19.62 5.42 11.64
C PRO A 172 18.93 4.26 10.91
N SER A 173 19.70 3.23 10.54
CA SER A 173 19.24 2.08 9.76
C SER A 173 18.88 0.86 10.63
N TYR A 174 18.96 0.95 11.96
CA TYR A 174 18.70 -0.16 12.88
C TYR A 174 19.44 -1.46 12.52
N SER A 175 20.75 -1.36 12.26
CA SER A 175 21.58 -2.50 11.87
C SER A 175 21.64 -3.59 12.95
N LEU A 176 21.43 -4.85 12.54
CA LEU A 176 21.40 -6.01 13.45
C LEU A 176 22.79 -6.58 13.74
N GLU A 177 23.81 -6.21 12.96
CA GLU A 177 25.14 -6.83 12.95
C GLU A 177 25.81 -6.80 14.32
N ARG A 178 25.74 -5.64 15.00
CA ARG A 178 26.39 -5.43 16.30
C ARG A 178 25.66 -6.12 17.46
N CYS A 179 24.39 -6.48 17.26
CA CYS A 179 23.52 -7.02 18.31
C CYS A 179 23.21 -8.52 18.11
N ARG A 180 23.94 -9.22 17.24
CA ARG A 180 23.74 -10.67 17.02
C ARG A 180 24.00 -11.52 18.27
N SER A 181 24.98 -11.13 19.09
CA SER A 181 25.29 -11.84 20.34
C SER A 181 24.11 -11.86 21.33
N VAL A 182 23.39 -10.74 21.43
CA VAL A 182 22.20 -10.60 22.29
C VAL A 182 20.94 -11.15 21.63
N GLN A 183 20.94 -11.25 20.29
CA GLN A 183 19.83 -11.84 19.55
C GLN A 183 19.69 -13.36 19.76
N TYR A 184 20.80 -14.10 19.78
CA TYR A 184 20.76 -15.56 19.96
C TYR A 184 20.09 -16.04 21.27
N PRO A 185 20.39 -15.48 22.46
CA PRO A 185 19.72 -15.90 23.69
C PRO A 185 18.23 -15.54 23.69
N PHE A 186 17.85 -14.41 23.10
CA PHE A 186 16.44 -14.06 22.90
C PHE A 186 15.72 -15.05 21.98
N ASP A 187 16.31 -15.39 20.84
CA ASP A 187 15.76 -16.39 19.90
C ASP A 187 15.66 -17.78 20.58
N ALA A 188 16.61 -18.15 21.43
CA ALA A 188 16.58 -19.39 22.21
C ALA A 188 15.43 -19.41 23.24
N CYS A 189 15.23 -18.32 23.98
CA CYS A 189 14.14 -18.22 24.96
C CYS A 189 12.75 -18.37 24.30
N LEU A 190 12.55 -17.75 23.13
CA LEU A 190 11.30 -17.88 22.38
C LEU A 190 11.06 -19.31 21.87
N LYS A 191 12.13 -19.99 21.47
CA LYS A 191 12.07 -21.39 21.06
C LYS A 191 11.64 -22.29 22.22
N GLU A 192 12.20 -22.10 23.40
CA GLU A 192 11.93 -22.95 24.57
C GLU A 192 10.50 -22.76 25.13
N HIS A 193 10.04 -21.52 25.25
CA HIS A 193 8.76 -21.24 25.92
C HIS A 193 7.56 -21.10 24.99
N LEU A 194 7.76 -20.58 23.77
CA LEU A 194 6.68 -20.31 22.82
C LEU A 194 6.68 -21.29 21.63
N ASN A 195 7.67 -22.19 21.54
CA ASN A 195 7.89 -23.06 20.36
C ASN A 195 8.00 -22.24 19.07
N LEU A 196 8.58 -21.04 19.17
CA LEU A 196 8.75 -20.12 18.05
C LEU A 196 10.20 -20.09 17.61
N ASP A 197 10.54 -20.92 16.63
CA ASP A 197 11.84 -20.84 15.98
C ASP A 197 11.92 -19.62 15.06
N ARG A 198 13.10 -19.01 14.95
CA ARG A 198 13.36 -18.01 13.92
C ARG A 198 13.16 -18.63 12.53
N PRO A 199 12.35 -18.03 11.65
CA PRO A 199 12.16 -18.53 10.30
C PRO A 199 13.43 -18.38 9.46
N GLU A 200 13.57 -19.27 8.47
CA GLU A 200 14.65 -19.22 7.48
C GLU A 200 14.63 -17.89 6.70
N PRO A 201 15.80 -17.34 6.31
CA PRO A 201 15.86 -16.25 5.34
C PRO A 201 15.00 -16.55 4.10
N GLY A 202 14.13 -15.61 3.74
CA GLY A 202 13.21 -15.77 2.61
C GLY A 202 11.88 -16.45 2.94
N TYR A 203 11.63 -16.89 4.19
CA TYR A 203 10.31 -17.39 4.62
C TYR A 203 9.19 -16.44 4.18
N PHE A 204 9.32 -15.14 4.47
CA PHE A 204 8.32 -14.09 4.16
C PHE A 204 8.24 -13.71 2.67
N ASN A 205 9.25 -14.07 1.87
CA ASN A 205 9.29 -13.73 0.45
C ASN A 205 8.61 -14.80 -0.43
N ARG A 206 8.28 -15.96 0.16
CA ARG A 206 7.58 -17.04 -0.54
C ARG A 206 6.12 -16.65 -0.70
N VAL A 207 5.56 -16.87 -1.88
CA VAL A 207 4.12 -16.75 -2.10
C VAL A 207 3.42 -17.81 -1.24
N ARG A 208 2.47 -17.38 -0.42
CA ARG A 208 1.71 -18.26 0.48
C ARG A 208 0.26 -18.26 0.05
N LEU A 209 -0.32 -19.45 -0.08
CA LEU A 209 -1.76 -19.58 -0.26
C LEU A 209 -2.42 -19.56 1.11
N HIS A 210 -3.35 -18.64 1.32
CA HIS A 210 -4.19 -18.57 2.51
C HIS A 210 -5.63 -18.94 2.13
N LYS A 211 -6.32 -19.65 3.01
CA LYS A 211 -7.69 -20.09 2.79
C LYS A 211 -8.60 -19.14 3.55
N THR A 212 -9.53 -18.53 2.84
CA THR A 212 -10.44 -17.53 3.39
C THR A 212 -11.88 -18.01 3.22
N ASP A 213 -12.73 -17.79 4.24
CA ASP A 213 -14.15 -18.16 4.17
C ASP A 213 -15.00 -17.10 3.47
N ARG A 214 -14.50 -15.86 3.41
CA ARG A 214 -15.21 -14.73 2.78
C ARG A 214 -15.31 -14.89 1.25
N PRO A 215 -16.43 -14.48 0.64
CA PRO A 215 -16.57 -14.50 -0.80
C PRO A 215 -15.64 -13.46 -1.43
N LYS A 216 -15.07 -13.80 -2.59
CA LYS A 216 -14.26 -12.86 -3.34
C LYS A 216 -15.15 -11.70 -3.85
N PRO A 217 -14.79 -10.43 -3.61
CA PRO A 217 -15.45 -9.30 -4.23
C PRO A 217 -15.37 -9.40 -5.75
N GLU A 218 -16.52 -9.32 -6.42
CA GLU A 218 -16.53 -9.16 -7.88
C GLU A 218 -16.23 -7.69 -8.19
N PRO A 219 -15.22 -7.39 -9.03
CA PRO A 219 -14.98 -6.03 -9.44
C PRO A 219 -16.21 -5.55 -10.21
N MET A 220 -17.00 -4.67 -9.61
CA MET A 220 -18.06 -4.00 -10.32
C MET A 220 -17.38 -3.18 -11.41
N LEU A 221 -17.61 -3.52 -12.68
CA LEU A 221 -17.16 -2.67 -13.78
C LEU A 221 -17.73 -1.28 -13.50
N ALA A 222 -16.86 -0.26 -13.47
CA ALA A 222 -17.34 1.10 -13.42
C ALA A 222 -18.39 1.25 -14.53
N PRO A 223 -19.55 1.88 -14.26
CA PRO A 223 -20.57 2.06 -15.28
C PRO A 223 -19.90 2.81 -16.42
N MET A 224 -19.61 2.10 -17.50
CA MET A 224 -19.15 2.72 -18.72
C MET A 224 -20.30 3.62 -19.15
N PRO A 225 -20.07 4.92 -19.39
CA PRO A 225 -21.12 5.76 -19.93
C PRO A 225 -21.66 5.05 -21.17
N GLU A 226 -22.98 4.93 -21.27
CA GLU A 226 -23.60 4.35 -22.46
C GLU A 226 -23.00 5.04 -23.68
N GLN A 227 -22.56 4.23 -24.64
CA GLN A 227 -22.02 4.77 -25.88
C GLN A 227 -23.10 5.66 -26.50
N LEU A 228 -22.73 6.91 -26.83
CA LEU A 228 -23.64 7.77 -27.59
C LEU A 228 -24.08 7.02 -28.85
N PRO A 229 -25.35 7.15 -29.26
CA PRO A 229 -25.82 6.49 -30.48
C PRO A 229 -24.92 6.89 -31.65
N ASP A 230 -24.66 5.94 -32.54
CA ASP A 230 -23.91 6.21 -33.76
C ASP A 230 -24.60 7.31 -34.56
N LEU A 231 -23.80 8.10 -35.29
CA LEU A 231 -24.34 9.11 -36.20
C LEU A 231 -25.33 8.46 -37.18
N PRO A 232 -26.44 9.15 -37.52
CA PRO A 232 -27.38 8.63 -38.50
C PRO A 232 -26.68 8.37 -39.83
N ASN A 233 -27.08 7.31 -40.53
CA ASN A 233 -26.51 6.96 -41.82
C ASN A 233 -26.78 8.09 -42.83
N PHE A 234 -25.69 8.70 -43.34
CA PHE A 234 -25.77 9.81 -44.29
C PHE A 234 -26.44 9.42 -45.63
N ALA A 235 -26.58 8.13 -45.93
CA ALA A 235 -27.28 7.64 -47.12
C ALA A 235 -28.82 7.77 -47.02
N ASP A 236 -29.36 7.73 -45.80
CA ASP A 236 -30.81 7.79 -45.55
C ASP A 236 -31.30 9.24 -45.40
N LEU A 237 -30.36 10.19 -45.26
CA LEU A 237 -30.67 11.62 -45.19
C LEU A 237 -30.87 12.19 -46.59
N PRO A 238 -31.88 13.06 -46.80
CA PRO A 238 -32.10 13.69 -48.10
C PRO A 238 -30.87 14.50 -48.50
N GLU A 239 -30.46 14.36 -49.75
CA GLU A 239 -29.28 15.05 -50.26
C GLU A 239 -29.37 16.57 -50.01
N PRO A 240 -28.27 17.21 -49.57
CA PRO A 240 -28.28 18.64 -49.33
C PRO A 240 -28.55 19.39 -50.65
N LYS A 241 -29.41 20.41 -50.59
CA LYS A 241 -29.88 21.18 -51.77
C LYS A 241 -28.73 21.63 -52.68
N ARG A 242 -27.58 22.00 -52.09
CA ARG A 242 -26.37 22.43 -52.80
C ARG A 242 -25.78 21.33 -53.70
N MET A 243 -25.80 20.06 -53.28
CA MET A 243 -25.33 18.93 -54.09
C MET A 243 -26.28 18.64 -55.26
N LYS A 244 -27.60 18.72 -55.00
CA LYS A 244 -28.62 18.55 -56.04
C LYS A 244 -28.52 19.63 -57.12
N GLU A 245 -28.28 20.87 -56.71
CA GLU A 245 -28.11 22.01 -57.62
C GLU A 245 -26.84 21.88 -58.47
N ARG A 246 -25.73 21.42 -57.89
CA ARG A 246 -24.48 21.17 -58.62
C ARG A 246 -24.59 20.05 -59.65
N ARG A 247 -25.31 18.96 -59.32
CA ARG A 247 -25.62 17.88 -60.27
C ARG A 247 -26.46 18.39 -61.43
N LYS A 248 -27.52 19.17 -61.14
CA LYS A 248 -28.38 19.78 -62.15
C LYS A 248 -27.62 20.69 -63.12
N ILE A 249 -26.58 21.39 -62.65
CA ILE A 249 -25.71 22.21 -63.49
C ILE A 249 -24.83 21.32 -64.38
N ASN A 250 -24.21 20.27 -63.84
CA ASN A 250 -23.38 19.35 -64.62
C ASN A 250 -24.17 18.57 -65.69
N ASP A 251 -25.40 18.14 -65.37
CA ASP A 251 -26.33 17.52 -66.33
C ASP A 251 -26.75 18.49 -67.44
N TRP A 252 -26.64 19.80 -67.21
CA TRP A 252 -26.89 20.84 -68.21
C TRP A 252 -25.71 21.04 -69.17
N PHE A 253 -24.51 20.58 -68.81
CA PHE A 253 -23.26 20.73 -69.57
C PHE A 253 -22.84 19.45 -70.31
N LEU A 254 -23.62 18.37 -70.22
CA LEU A 254 -23.50 17.12 -70.98
C LEU A 254 -24.57 17.05 -72.07
#